data_AF-A0A1J5X9T9-F1
#
_entry.id   AF-A0A1J5X9T9-F1
#
_cell.length_a   1.000
_cell.length_b   1.000
_cell.length_c   1.000
_cell.angle_alpha   90.00
_cell.angle_beta   90.00
_cell.angle_gamma   90.00
#
_symmetry.space_group_name_H-M   'P 1'
#
loop_
_entity.id
_entity.type
_entity.pdbx_description
1 polymer ?
#
loop_
_entity_poly.entity_id
_entity_poly.type
_entity_poly.pdbx_seq_one_letter_code
_entity_poly.pdbx_strand_id
1 'polypeptide(L)'
;MDFGDVGKLHGDIDYILNTYDKELLEEVEHVCTHLKKKIDGEEAQIAAQKKLARTLPKKGTFLSALHTHLARQDDAEIPHRAKYIEETAQTIARIREGEKAYKKEREERRRAVKEEVRRWDKTSEAVNKAQRKSNTLKKEADEARRRFEKADADMNVTKAFVQKTYNEHRARDGEAVEAQRKYTEEAERTKEDYQRHYFETLPELLRAVQAADERLLETVRAMLLGYVNAAAAREHSVATDNLQLGQSIEDEDLGKEMRRVASAFLPEPETEPETPKKNAGVRLPSTARALYAFVPLNPQEELELQEGAVVKILEKQEGWWLAQAPDGRTGFVPQNYVEEIN
;
A
#
# COMPACT_ATOMS: atom_id res chain seq x y z
N MET A 1 24.26 -20.05 20.45
CA MET A 1 23.32 -19.83 19.32
C MET A 1 23.91 -18.72 18.49
N ASP A 2 24.08 -18.94 17.19
CA ASP A 2 24.50 -17.89 16.28
C ASP A 2 23.25 -17.09 15.89
N PHE A 3 23.29 -15.78 16.10
CA PHE A 3 22.16 -14.86 15.89
C PHE A 3 22.46 -13.86 14.75
N GLY A 4 23.45 -14.12 13.90
CA GLY A 4 23.88 -13.18 12.85
C GLY A 4 22.76 -12.73 11.88
N ASP A 5 21.84 -13.61 11.52
CA ASP A 5 20.73 -13.30 10.60
C ASP A 5 19.65 -12.40 11.22
N VAL A 6 19.56 -12.36 12.55
CA VAL A 6 18.57 -11.58 13.29
C VAL A 6 18.79 -10.07 13.13
N GLY A 7 20.06 -9.63 13.19
CA GLY A 7 20.39 -8.20 13.11
C GLY A 7 20.04 -7.59 11.76
N LYS A 8 20.09 -8.38 10.69
CA LYS A 8 19.68 -7.95 9.35
C LYS A 8 18.16 -7.74 9.28
N LEU A 9 17.38 -8.70 9.81
CA LEU A 9 15.92 -8.59 9.84
C LEU A 9 15.45 -7.36 10.63
N HIS A 10 16.05 -7.08 11.80
CA HIS A 10 15.71 -5.87 12.56
C HIS A 10 16.07 -4.59 11.80
N GLY A 11 17.17 -4.58 11.04
CA GLY A 11 17.52 -3.46 10.16
C GLY A 11 16.52 -3.25 9.02
N ASP A 12 16.08 -4.32 8.37
CA ASP A 12 15.07 -4.27 7.30
C ASP A 12 13.72 -3.74 7.84
N ILE A 13 13.34 -4.14 9.05
CA ILE A 13 12.14 -3.64 9.72
C ILE A 13 12.25 -2.14 10.02
N ASP A 14 13.42 -1.69 10.47
CA ASP A 14 13.65 -0.26 10.72
C ASP A 14 13.58 0.55 9.41
N TYR A 15 14.02 -0.01 8.28
CA TYR A 15 13.85 0.63 6.98
C TYR A 15 12.38 0.78 6.59
N ILE A 16 11.58 -0.29 6.72
CA ILE A 16 10.13 -0.28 6.42
C ILE A 16 9.43 0.80 7.27
N LEU A 17 9.71 0.85 8.57
CA LEU A 17 9.03 1.74 9.51
C LEU A 17 9.43 3.24 9.37
N ASN A 18 10.60 3.53 8.80
CA ASN A 18 11.13 4.90 8.77
C ASN A 18 11.13 5.49 7.36
N THR A 19 11.53 4.73 6.35
CA THR A 19 11.71 5.22 4.98
C THR A 19 10.43 5.08 4.18
N TYR A 20 9.88 3.88 4.07
CA TYR A 20 8.71 3.59 3.22
C TYR A 20 7.48 4.38 3.64
N ASP A 21 7.17 4.40 4.95
CA ASP A 21 6.06 5.20 5.50
C ASP A 21 6.14 6.69 5.17
N LYS A 22 7.37 7.22 5.04
CA LYS A 22 7.58 8.64 4.76
C LYS A 22 7.27 8.92 3.29
N GLU A 23 7.75 8.07 2.38
CA GLU A 23 7.50 8.17 0.94
C GLU A 23 6.00 8.10 0.64
N LEU A 24 5.27 7.17 1.27
CA LEU A 24 3.82 7.04 1.11
C LEU A 24 3.07 8.31 1.55
N LEU A 25 3.46 8.92 2.67
CA LEU A 25 2.86 10.17 3.15
C LEU A 25 3.19 11.36 2.23
N GLU A 26 4.38 11.38 1.61
CA GLU A 26 4.75 12.38 0.62
C GLU A 26 3.89 12.25 -0.66
N GLU A 27 3.57 11.03 -1.11
CA GLU A 27 2.65 10.80 -2.23
C GLU A 27 1.22 11.28 -1.94
N VAL A 28 0.70 10.99 -0.73
CA VAL A 28 -0.62 11.49 -0.30
C VAL A 28 -0.66 13.02 -0.28
N GLU A 29 0.42 13.67 0.16
CA GLU A 29 0.55 15.12 0.14
C GLU A 29 0.53 15.68 -1.30
N HIS A 30 1.23 15.03 -2.23
CA HIS A 30 1.21 15.40 -3.65
C HIS A 30 -0.20 15.33 -4.24
N VAL A 31 -0.95 14.27 -3.96
CA VAL A 31 -2.35 14.12 -4.40
C VAL A 31 -3.22 15.25 -3.85
N CYS A 32 -3.17 15.50 -2.54
CA CYS A 32 -3.94 16.57 -1.92
C CYS A 32 -3.59 17.95 -2.50
N THR A 33 -2.30 18.22 -2.72
CA THR A 33 -1.82 19.47 -3.32
C THR A 33 -2.31 19.62 -4.75
N HIS A 34 -2.32 18.54 -5.54
CA HIS A 34 -2.85 18.57 -6.90
C HIS A 34 -4.34 18.91 -6.92
N LEU A 35 -5.14 18.23 -6.10
CA LEU A 35 -6.59 18.49 -6.00
C LEU A 35 -6.88 19.91 -5.50
N LYS A 36 -6.07 20.42 -4.57
CA LYS A 36 -6.18 21.80 -4.09
C LYS A 36 -5.96 22.82 -5.22
N LYS A 37 -4.93 22.61 -6.05
CA LYS A 37 -4.69 23.46 -7.24
C LYS A 37 -5.85 23.45 -8.23
N LYS A 38 -6.54 22.30 -8.38
CA LYS A 38 -7.74 22.21 -9.22
C LYS A 38 -8.88 23.07 -8.68
N ILE A 39 -9.14 22.99 -7.37
CA ILE A 39 -10.12 23.87 -6.68
C ILE A 39 -9.77 25.34 -6.89
N ASP A 40 -8.53 25.74 -6.60
CA ASP A 40 -8.10 27.13 -6.69
C ASP A 40 -8.26 27.67 -8.14
N GLY A 41 -8.03 26.80 -9.15
CA GLY A 41 -8.26 27.12 -10.56
C GLY A 41 -9.73 27.41 -10.90
N GLU A 42 -10.65 26.60 -10.38
CA GLU A 42 -12.09 26.79 -10.57
C GLU A 42 -12.60 28.04 -9.86
N GLU A 43 -12.15 28.27 -8.62
CA GLU A 43 -12.48 29.49 -7.86
C GLU A 43 -12.01 30.75 -8.61
N ALA A 44 -10.81 30.71 -9.21
CA ALA A 44 -10.28 31.79 -10.03
C ALA A 44 -11.12 32.02 -11.30
N GLN A 45 -11.60 30.96 -11.96
CA GLN A 45 -12.47 31.08 -13.13
C GLN A 45 -13.81 31.72 -12.77
N ILE A 46 -14.47 31.25 -11.69
CA ILE A 46 -15.72 31.85 -11.19
C ILE A 46 -15.50 33.33 -10.84
N ALA A 47 -14.39 33.67 -10.17
CA ALA A 47 -14.09 35.04 -9.78
C ALA A 47 -13.85 35.95 -11.01
N ALA A 48 -13.13 35.46 -12.01
CA ALA A 48 -12.87 36.19 -13.26
C ALA A 48 -14.17 36.46 -14.03
N GLN A 49 -15.06 35.46 -14.13
CA GLN A 49 -16.34 35.56 -14.82
C GLN A 49 -17.27 36.58 -14.14
N LYS A 50 -17.42 36.48 -12.80
CA LYS A 50 -18.18 37.47 -12.01
C LYS A 50 -17.59 38.88 -12.12
N LYS A 51 -16.27 39.00 -12.20
CA LYS A 51 -15.59 40.30 -12.37
C LYS A 51 -15.92 40.91 -13.73
N LEU A 52 -15.87 40.13 -14.81
CA LEU A 52 -16.20 40.59 -16.16
C LEU A 52 -17.61 41.22 -16.20
N ALA A 53 -18.62 40.49 -15.71
CA ALA A 53 -20.00 40.96 -15.64
C ALA A 53 -20.14 42.27 -14.84
N ARG A 54 -19.40 42.44 -13.73
CA ARG A 54 -19.43 43.68 -12.93
C ARG A 54 -18.76 44.88 -13.61
N THR A 55 -17.71 44.65 -14.40
CA THR A 55 -16.92 45.71 -15.04
C THR A 55 -17.52 46.26 -16.33
N LEU A 56 -18.44 45.52 -16.96
CA LEU A 56 -19.07 45.90 -18.22
C LEU A 56 -19.99 47.14 -18.07
N PRO A 57 -19.96 48.10 -19.02
CA PRO A 57 -20.88 49.23 -19.01
C PRO A 57 -22.35 48.77 -19.11
N LYS A 58 -23.27 49.54 -18.51
CA LYS A 58 -24.70 49.15 -18.40
C LYS A 58 -25.64 49.80 -19.42
N LYS A 59 -25.16 50.75 -20.24
CA LYS A 59 -26.01 51.57 -21.12
C LYS A 59 -26.03 51.04 -22.55
N GLY A 60 -27.22 50.97 -23.15
CA GLY A 60 -27.43 50.57 -24.54
C GLY A 60 -28.01 49.17 -24.65
N THR A 61 -28.80 48.95 -25.71
CA THR A 61 -29.57 47.72 -25.96
C THR A 61 -28.66 46.50 -26.11
N PHE A 62 -27.54 46.63 -26.82
CA PHE A 62 -26.55 45.56 -26.96
C PHE A 62 -25.94 45.14 -25.61
N LEU A 63 -25.50 46.11 -24.81
CA LEU A 63 -24.90 45.83 -23.49
C LEU A 63 -25.93 45.21 -22.54
N SER A 64 -27.19 45.63 -22.60
CA SER A 64 -28.27 44.98 -21.84
C SER A 64 -28.43 43.52 -22.24
N ALA A 65 -28.44 43.21 -23.55
CA ALA A 65 -28.52 41.84 -24.04
C ALA A 65 -27.30 41.00 -23.62
N LEU A 66 -26.09 41.58 -23.65
CA LEU A 66 -24.86 40.92 -23.22
C LEU A 66 -24.87 40.62 -21.71
N HIS A 67 -25.33 41.55 -20.86
CA HIS A 67 -25.51 41.29 -19.42
C HIS A 67 -26.52 40.16 -19.18
N THR A 68 -27.63 40.12 -19.91
CA THR A 68 -28.61 39.03 -19.81
C THR A 68 -28.01 37.68 -20.24
N HIS A 69 -27.20 37.67 -21.31
CA HIS A 69 -26.51 36.45 -21.75
C HIS A 69 -25.50 35.95 -20.71
N LEU A 70 -24.63 36.84 -20.20
CA LEU A 70 -23.66 36.51 -19.15
C LEU A 70 -24.35 36.02 -17.87
N ALA A 71 -25.47 36.62 -17.47
CA ALA A 71 -26.24 36.16 -16.32
C ALA A 71 -26.81 34.75 -16.52
N ARG A 72 -27.33 34.43 -17.71
CA ARG A 72 -27.80 33.07 -18.03
C ARG A 72 -26.65 32.06 -18.05
N GLN A 73 -25.50 32.45 -18.57
CA GLN A 73 -24.30 31.61 -18.55
C GLN A 73 -23.82 31.36 -17.11
N ASP A 74 -23.82 32.40 -16.27
CA ASP A 74 -23.49 32.31 -14.85
C ASP A 74 -24.45 31.36 -14.10
N ASP A 75 -25.76 31.49 -14.35
CA ASP A 75 -26.78 30.63 -13.74
C ASP A 75 -26.63 29.15 -14.16
N ALA A 76 -26.11 28.88 -15.36
CA ALA A 76 -25.86 27.53 -15.85
C ALA A 76 -24.51 26.95 -15.34
N GLU A 77 -23.41 27.69 -15.45
CA GLU A 77 -22.07 27.13 -15.23
C GLU A 77 -21.58 27.21 -13.77
N ILE A 78 -21.91 28.28 -13.04
CA ILE A 78 -21.38 28.50 -11.69
C ILE A 78 -21.83 27.43 -10.69
N PRO A 79 -23.11 26.97 -10.69
CA PRO A 79 -23.53 25.91 -9.79
C PRO A 79 -22.77 24.59 -10.02
N HIS A 80 -22.52 24.22 -11.27
CA HIS A 80 -21.74 23.01 -11.62
C HIS A 80 -20.30 23.10 -11.12
N ARG A 81 -19.66 24.26 -11.29
CA ARG A 81 -18.29 24.52 -10.77
C ARG A 81 -18.25 24.55 -9.25
N ALA A 82 -19.25 25.16 -8.60
CA ALA A 82 -19.34 25.19 -7.14
C ALA A 82 -19.51 23.78 -6.55
N LYS A 83 -20.35 22.95 -7.19
CA LYS A 83 -20.51 21.53 -6.83
C LYS A 83 -19.20 20.75 -7.00
N TYR A 84 -18.46 20.98 -8.09
CA TYR A 84 -17.14 20.37 -8.27
C TYR A 84 -16.16 20.74 -7.16
N ILE A 85 -16.08 22.02 -6.81
CA ILE A 85 -15.23 22.50 -5.71
C ILE A 85 -15.60 21.80 -4.41
N GLU A 86 -16.89 21.71 -4.10
CA GLU A 86 -17.39 21.05 -2.90
C GLU A 86 -17.03 19.55 -2.86
N GLU A 87 -17.33 18.80 -3.92
CA GLU A 87 -17.02 17.36 -4.02
C GLU A 87 -15.51 17.09 -3.92
N THR A 88 -14.70 17.92 -4.57
CA THR A 88 -13.23 17.81 -4.52
C THR A 88 -12.71 18.15 -3.12
N ALA A 89 -13.27 19.17 -2.47
CA ALA A 89 -12.92 19.51 -1.09
C ALA A 89 -13.29 18.39 -0.12
N GLN A 90 -14.45 17.76 -0.28
CA GLN A 90 -14.85 16.58 0.50
C GLN A 90 -13.91 15.39 0.27
N THR A 91 -13.48 15.17 -0.99
CA THR A 91 -12.48 14.14 -1.34
C THR A 91 -11.16 14.38 -0.60
N ILE A 92 -10.64 15.62 -0.63
CA ILE A 92 -9.43 16.00 0.12
C ILE A 92 -9.64 15.76 1.62
N ALA A 93 -10.77 16.17 2.19
CA ALA A 93 -11.05 16.02 3.63
C ALA A 93 -11.02 14.55 4.07
N ARG A 94 -11.60 13.64 3.28
CA ARG A 94 -11.57 12.19 3.57
C ARG A 94 -10.18 11.60 3.45
N ILE A 95 -9.39 12.00 2.44
CA ILE A 95 -7.98 11.58 2.31
C ILE A 95 -7.19 12.04 3.54
N ARG A 96 -7.36 13.28 3.99
CA ARG A 96 -6.69 13.83 5.19
C ARG A 96 -7.10 13.13 6.48
N GLU A 97 -8.36 12.71 6.59
CA GLU A 97 -8.83 11.91 7.72
C GLU A 97 -8.15 10.53 7.75
N GLY A 98 -8.07 9.86 6.60
CA GLY A 98 -7.31 8.61 6.43
C GLY A 98 -5.82 8.78 6.75
N GLU A 99 -5.19 9.85 6.28
CA GLU A 99 -3.80 10.20 6.57
C GLU A 99 -3.55 10.37 8.08
N LYS A 100 -4.48 11.05 8.78
CA LYS A 100 -4.40 11.25 10.24
C LYS A 100 -4.52 9.92 10.98
N ALA A 101 -5.46 9.07 10.58
CA ALA A 101 -5.63 7.74 11.17
C ALA A 101 -4.37 6.88 10.96
N TYR A 102 -3.83 6.90 9.74
CA TYR A 102 -2.59 6.21 9.39
C TYR A 102 -1.41 6.67 10.26
N LYS A 103 -1.19 7.98 10.39
CA LYS A 103 -0.10 8.54 11.23
C LYS A 103 -0.20 8.08 12.69
N LYS A 104 -1.41 8.04 13.25
CA LYS A 104 -1.65 7.56 14.62
C LYS A 104 -1.30 6.08 14.75
N GLU A 105 -1.85 5.24 13.88
CA GLU A 105 -1.61 3.79 13.89
C GLU A 105 -0.13 3.46 13.63
N ARG A 106 0.55 4.26 12.80
CA ARG A 106 1.99 4.15 12.51
C ARG A 106 2.85 4.37 13.75
N GLU A 107 2.55 5.39 14.57
CA GLU A 107 3.28 5.62 15.83
C GLU A 107 3.07 4.47 16.82
N GLU A 108 1.84 3.97 16.95
CA GLU A 108 1.51 2.83 17.82
C GLU A 108 2.25 1.55 17.39
N ARG A 109 2.23 1.22 16.09
CA ARG A 109 2.96 0.08 15.50
C ARG A 109 4.47 0.19 15.71
N ARG A 110 5.07 1.36 15.43
CA ARG A 110 6.51 1.58 15.63
C ARG A 110 6.92 1.41 17.08
N ARG A 111 6.11 1.89 18.01
CA ARG A 111 6.35 1.69 19.44
C ARG A 111 6.30 0.21 19.80
N ALA A 112 5.30 -0.53 19.30
CA ALA A 112 5.16 -1.95 19.57
C ALA A 112 6.36 -2.77 19.06
N VAL A 113 6.78 -2.54 17.80
CA VAL A 113 7.96 -3.21 17.23
C VAL A 113 9.22 -2.89 18.01
N LYS A 114 9.47 -1.61 18.34
CA LYS A 114 10.65 -1.21 19.11
C LYS A 114 10.69 -1.85 20.50
N GLU A 115 9.56 -1.93 21.18
CA GLU A 115 9.47 -2.60 22.49
C GLU A 115 9.72 -4.11 22.37
N GLU A 116 9.24 -4.76 21.32
CA GLU A 116 9.43 -6.19 21.10
C GLU A 116 10.88 -6.54 20.73
N VAL A 117 11.52 -5.75 19.84
CA VAL A 117 12.96 -5.86 19.55
C VAL A 117 13.80 -5.63 20.81
N ARG A 118 13.49 -4.58 21.58
CA ARG A 118 14.18 -4.27 22.84
C ARG A 118 14.01 -5.38 23.88
N ARG A 119 12.85 -6.04 23.93
CA ARG A 119 12.62 -7.19 24.82
C ARG A 119 13.53 -8.35 24.40
N TRP A 120 13.57 -8.67 23.11
CA TRP A 120 14.43 -9.73 22.57
C TRP A 120 15.92 -9.46 22.85
N ASP A 121 16.39 -8.23 22.61
CA ASP A 121 17.78 -7.85 22.87
C ASP A 121 18.18 -8.11 24.33
N LYS A 122 17.32 -7.74 25.28
CA LYS A 122 17.55 -8.00 26.71
C LYS A 122 17.65 -9.49 27.03
N THR A 123 16.75 -10.30 26.49
CA THR A 123 16.75 -11.75 26.70
C THR A 123 18.01 -12.39 26.10
N SER A 124 18.36 -12.00 24.87
CA SER A 124 19.56 -12.45 24.16
C SER A 124 20.85 -12.05 24.91
N GLU A 125 20.94 -10.82 25.39
CA GLU A 125 22.08 -10.36 26.20
C GLU A 125 22.21 -11.12 27.53
N ALA A 126 21.09 -11.41 28.20
CA ALA A 126 21.08 -12.15 29.45
C ALA A 126 21.70 -13.55 29.28
N VAL A 127 21.19 -14.34 28.32
CA VAL A 127 21.71 -15.69 28.07
C VAL A 127 23.17 -15.68 27.65
N ASN A 128 23.59 -14.69 26.84
CA ASN A 128 24.98 -14.52 26.43
C ASN A 128 25.88 -14.23 27.66
N LYS A 129 25.41 -13.41 28.60
CA LYS A 129 26.13 -13.10 29.83
C LYS A 129 26.21 -14.32 30.75
N ALA A 130 25.12 -15.06 30.95
CA ALA A 130 25.14 -16.29 31.73
C ALA A 130 26.03 -17.37 31.12
N GLN A 131 26.04 -17.50 29.79
CA GLN A 131 26.94 -18.40 29.08
C GLN A 131 28.41 -18.05 29.33
N ARG A 132 28.78 -16.77 29.17
CA ARG A 132 30.14 -16.30 29.46
C ARG A 132 30.54 -16.57 30.91
N LYS A 133 29.65 -16.28 31.87
CA LYS A 133 29.89 -16.51 33.30
C LYS A 133 30.06 -17.99 33.63
N SER A 134 29.19 -18.86 33.10
CA SER A 134 29.32 -20.31 33.25
C SER A 134 30.66 -20.81 32.71
N ASN A 135 31.05 -20.39 31.51
CA ASN A 135 32.31 -20.79 30.90
C ASN A 135 33.54 -20.34 31.70
N THR A 136 33.52 -19.14 32.28
CA THR A 136 34.60 -18.64 33.15
C THR A 136 34.70 -19.46 34.43
N LEU A 137 33.58 -19.64 35.15
CA LEU A 137 33.60 -20.34 36.45
C LEU A 137 33.94 -21.82 36.32
N LYS A 138 33.56 -22.47 35.21
CA LYS A 138 34.02 -23.84 34.90
C LYS A 138 35.54 -23.92 34.77
N LYS A 139 36.16 -22.98 34.05
CA LYS A 139 37.63 -22.95 33.92
C LYS A 139 38.31 -22.74 35.27
N GLU A 140 37.79 -21.82 36.10
CA GLU A 140 38.33 -21.59 37.44
C GLU A 140 38.18 -22.80 38.37
N ALA A 141 37.05 -23.52 38.27
CA ALA A 141 36.84 -24.76 39.01
C ALA A 141 37.82 -25.87 38.57
N ASP A 142 38.02 -26.05 37.27
CA ASP A 142 39.00 -27.00 36.72
C ASP A 142 40.44 -26.65 37.16
N GLU A 143 40.79 -25.37 37.19
CA GLU A 143 42.10 -24.91 37.70
C GLU A 143 42.27 -25.19 39.20
N ALA A 144 41.24 -24.91 40.02
CA ALA A 144 41.26 -25.18 41.45
C ALA A 144 41.35 -26.69 41.74
N ARG A 145 40.62 -27.51 40.99
CA ARG A 145 40.69 -28.97 41.05
C ARG A 145 42.10 -29.47 40.75
N ARG A 146 42.72 -29.01 39.66
CA ARG A 146 44.11 -29.37 39.32
C ARG A 146 45.12 -28.95 40.40
N ARG A 147 44.90 -27.80 41.06
CA ARG A 147 45.75 -27.35 42.19
C ARG A 147 45.61 -28.27 43.40
N PHE A 148 44.39 -28.68 43.72
CA PHE A 148 44.14 -29.65 44.79
C PHE A 148 44.78 -31.01 44.47
N GLU A 149 44.55 -31.56 43.28
CA GLU A 149 45.12 -32.85 42.85
C GLU A 149 46.66 -32.86 42.94
N LYS A 150 47.31 -31.76 42.56
CA LYS A 150 48.77 -31.61 42.71
C LYS A 150 49.22 -31.54 44.16
N ALA A 151 48.48 -30.84 45.02
CA ALA A 151 48.81 -30.70 46.44
C ALA A 151 48.60 -32.02 47.21
N ASP A 152 47.56 -32.78 46.86
CA ASP A 152 47.25 -34.08 47.46
C ASP A 152 48.27 -35.16 47.08
N ALA A 153 48.81 -35.09 45.85
CA ALA A 153 49.85 -35.99 45.36
C ALA A 153 51.27 -35.66 45.89
N ASP A 154 51.51 -34.46 46.43
CA ASP A 154 52.82 -34.04 46.93
C ASP A 154 53.02 -34.43 48.39
N MET A 155 53.89 -35.43 48.64
CA MET A 155 54.22 -35.91 49.97
C MET A 155 54.90 -34.86 50.87
N ASN A 156 55.42 -33.77 50.30
CA ASN A 156 56.10 -32.70 51.03
C ASN A 156 55.17 -31.57 51.49
N VAL A 157 53.88 -31.64 51.13
CA VAL A 157 52.88 -30.63 51.47
C VAL A 157 52.18 -30.98 52.79
N THR A 158 51.87 -29.96 53.60
CA THR A 158 51.17 -30.16 54.88
C THR A 158 49.71 -30.53 54.69
N LYS A 159 49.17 -31.39 55.58
CA LYS A 159 47.74 -31.74 55.60
C LYS A 159 46.81 -30.50 55.66
N ALA A 160 47.23 -29.45 56.36
CA ALA A 160 46.47 -28.20 56.44
C ALA A 160 46.37 -27.48 55.07
N PHE A 161 47.44 -27.52 54.27
CA PHE A 161 47.44 -26.96 52.93
C PHE A 161 46.60 -27.79 51.95
N VAL A 162 46.68 -29.13 52.03
CA VAL A 162 45.80 -30.02 51.26
C VAL A 162 44.33 -29.76 51.62
N GLN A 163 43.99 -29.63 52.90
CA GLN A 163 42.62 -29.33 53.32
C GLN A 163 42.15 -27.94 52.85
N LYS A 164 43.03 -26.94 52.81
CA LYS A 164 42.71 -25.61 52.29
C LYS A 164 42.37 -25.66 50.80
N THR A 165 43.22 -26.30 50.00
CA THR A 165 42.99 -26.46 48.55
C THR A 165 41.79 -27.37 48.26
N TYR A 166 41.49 -28.33 49.14
CA TYR A 166 40.26 -29.11 49.11
C TYR A 166 39.01 -28.23 49.25
N ASN A 167 38.96 -27.39 50.30
CA ASN A 167 37.83 -26.50 50.52
C ASN A 167 37.65 -25.48 49.38
N GLU A 168 38.76 -25.00 48.82
CA GLU A 168 38.76 -24.06 47.70
C GLU A 168 38.19 -24.69 46.41
N HIS A 169 38.67 -25.87 46.00
CA HIS A 169 38.11 -26.50 44.78
C HIS A 169 36.63 -26.84 44.97
N ARG A 170 36.22 -27.33 46.15
CA ARG A 170 34.83 -27.69 46.41
C ARG A 170 33.91 -26.48 46.34
N ALA A 171 34.37 -25.33 46.84
CA ALA A 171 33.64 -24.07 46.72
C ALA A 171 33.49 -23.64 45.26
N ARG A 172 34.58 -23.66 44.48
CA ARG A 172 34.57 -23.29 43.05
C ARG A 172 33.74 -24.23 42.19
N ASP A 173 33.76 -25.54 42.47
CA ASP A 173 32.87 -26.51 41.82
C ASP A 173 31.40 -26.18 42.09
N GLY A 174 31.05 -25.84 43.33
CA GLY A 174 29.69 -25.42 43.69
C GLY A 174 29.23 -24.18 42.92
N GLU A 175 30.09 -23.16 42.83
CA GLU A 175 29.83 -21.94 42.06
C GLU A 175 29.67 -22.21 40.55
N ALA A 176 30.51 -23.09 39.98
CA ALA A 176 30.43 -23.48 38.58
C ALA A 176 29.14 -24.25 38.25
N VAL A 177 28.72 -25.16 39.14
CA VAL A 177 27.46 -25.90 39.00
C VAL A 177 26.26 -24.95 39.07
N GLU A 178 26.25 -24.01 40.03
CA GLU A 178 25.17 -23.03 40.13
C GLU A 178 25.11 -22.10 38.90
N ALA A 179 26.27 -21.65 38.41
CA ALA A 179 26.34 -20.83 37.21
C ALA A 179 25.88 -21.58 35.95
N GLN A 180 26.24 -22.86 35.83
CA GLN A 180 25.75 -23.71 34.75
C GLN A 180 24.24 -23.91 34.82
N ARG A 181 23.67 -24.12 36.03
CA ARG A 181 22.23 -24.23 36.23
C ARG A 181 21.49 -22.97 35.78
N LYS A 182 21.98 -21.79 36.18
CA LYS A 182 21.43 -20.49 35.74
C LYS A 182 21.49 -20.31 34.23
N TYR A 183 22.61 -20.69 33.61
CA TYR A 183 22.73 -20.65 32.15
C TYR A 183 21.71 -21.58 31.47
N THR A 184 21.53 -22.81 31.96
CA THR A 184 20.55 -23.74 31.38
C THR A 184 19.11 -23.24 31.52
N GLU A 185 18.77 -22.67 32.69
CA GLU A 185 17.46 -22.04 32.93
C GLU A 185 17.21 -20.87 31.97
N GLU A 186 18.20 -19.97 31.80
CA GLU A 186 18.10 -18.83 30.86
C GLU A 186 18.09 -19.27 29.40
N ALA A 187 18.76 -20.36 29.04
CA ALA A 187 18.80 -20.89 27.68
C ALA A 187 17.44 -21.46 27.25
N GLU A 188 16.78 -22.24 28.11
CA GLU A 188 15.43 -22.74 27.83
C GLU A 188 14.42 -21.59 27.72
N ARG A 189 14.48 -20.62 28.64
CA ARG A 189 13.61 -19.44 28.56
C ARG A 189 13.85 -18.63 27.28
N THR A 190 15.10 -18.43 26.88
CA THR A 190 15.43 -17.73 25.63
C THR A 190 14.90 -18.47 24.41
N LYS A 191 14.87 -19.81 24.44
CA LYS A 191 14.33 -20.61 23.34
C LYS A 191 12.83 -20.40 23.18
N GLU A 192 12.08 -20.34 24.27
CA GLU A 192 10.64 -20.00 24.26
C GLU A 192 10.41 -18.57 23.76
N ASP A 193 11.15 -17.60 24.30
CA ASP A 193 11.08 -16.19 23.87
C ASP A 193 11.47 -16.03 22.40
N TYR A 194 12.44 -16.81 21.89
CA TYR A 194 12.83 -16.81 20.47
C TYR A 194 11.69 -17.26 19.57
N GLN A 195 11.03 -18.37 19.93
CA GLN A 195 9.90 -18.88 19.16
C GLN A 195 8.78 -17.84 19.11
N ARG A 196 8.42 -17.30 20.27
CA ARG A 196 7.39 -16.26 20.37
C ARG A 196 7.74 -14.99 19.60
N HIS A 197 8.99 -14.53 19.67
CA HIS A 197 9.41 -13.31 19.00
C HIS A 197 9.34 -13.45 17.47
N TYR A 198 10.01 -14.45 16.90
CA TYR A 198 10.15 -14.57 15.44
C TYR A 198 8.98 -15.25 14.73
N PHE A 199 8.23 -16.13 15.41
CA PHE A 199 7.19 -16.94 14.77
C PHE A 199 5.76 -16.53 15.13
N GLU A 200 5.58 -15.71 16.16
CA GLU A 200 4.26 -15.24 16.59
C GLU A 200 4.18 -13.72 16.54
N THR A 201 4.88 -13.03 17.44
CA THR A 201 4.66 -11.61 17.72
C THR A 201 5.15 -10.71 16.59
N LEU A 202 6.37 -10.93 16.09
CA LEU A 202 6.94 -10.09 15.04
C LEU A 202 6.18 -10.23 13.70
N PRO A 203 5.85 -11.44 13.22
CA PRO A 203 4.99 -11.59 12.03
C PRO A 203 3.62 -10.94 12.19
N GLU A 204 2.98 -11.04 13.36
CA GLU A 204 1.70 -10.37 13.62
C GLU A 204 1.82 -8.85 13.53
N LEU A 205 2.87 -8.26 14.11
CA LEU A 205 3.13 -6.83 14.01
C LEU A 205 3.38 -6.40 12.56
N LEU A 206 4.11 -7.20 11.78
CA LEU A 206 4.36 -6.90 10.36
C LEU A 206 3.11 -7.05 9.49
N ARG A 207 2.25 -8.03 9.77
CA ARG A 207 0.92 -8.12 9.13
C ARG A 207 0.05 -6.92 9.45
N ALA A 208 0.10 -6.44 10.70
CA ALA A 208 -0.61 -5.21 11.08
C ALA A 208 -0.03 -3.98 10.36
N VAL A 209 1.27 -3.96 10.06
CA VAL A 209 1.87 -2.92 9.20
C VAL A 209 1.26 -2.97 7.81
N GLN A 210 1.35 -4.12 7.14
CA GLN A 210 0.81 -4.31 5.80
C GLN A 210 -0.69 -3.96 5.71
N ALA A 211 -1.51 -4.42 6.66
CA ALA A 211 -2.95 -4.18 6.65
C ALA A 211 -3.33 -2.70 6.81
N ALA A 212 -2.51 -1.89 7.50
CA ALA A 212 -2.74 -0.45 7.60
C ALA A 212 -2.35 0.27 6.30
N ASP A 213 -1.27 -0.17 5.66
CA ASP A 213 -0.80 0.39 4.40
C ASP A 213 -1.82 0.11 3.28
N GLU A 214 -2.33 -1.13 3.21
CA GLU A 214 -3.41 -1.53 2.30
C GLU A 214 -4.69 -0.70 2.51
N ARG A 215 -5.07 -0.44 3.78
CA ARG A 215 -6.23 0.41 4.08
C ARG A 215 -6.06 1.86 3.62
N LEU A 216 -4.86 2.43 3.77
CA LEU A 216 -4.57 3.77 3.28
C LEU A 216 -4.62 3.81 1.75
N LEU A 217 -3.97 2.85 1.09
CA LEU A 217 -3.96 2.74 -0.37
C LEU A 217 -5.38 2.56 -0.92
N GLU A 218 -6.20 1.71 -0.32
CA GLU A 218 -7.59 1.52 -0.75
C GLU A 218 -8.43 2.79 -0.53
N THR A 219 -8.20 3.51 0.58
CA THR A 219 -8.86 4.80 0.83
C THR A 219 -8.49 5.80 -0.26
N VAL A 220 -7.20 5.99 -0.56
CA VAL A 220 -6.75 6.93 -1.60
C VAL A 220 -7.30 6.52 -2.97
N ARG A 221 -7.23 5.23 -3.32
CA ARG A 221 -7.77 4.67 -4.58
C ARG A 221 -9.27 4.94 -4.72
N ALA A 222 -10.06 4.60 -3.72
CA ALA A 222 -11.51 4.80 -3.74
C ALA A 222 -11.87 6.29 -3.89
N MET A 223 -11.13 7.18 -3.23
CA MET A 223 -11.33 8.63 -3.33
C MET A 223 -10.97 9.17 -4.71
N LEU A 224 -9.86 8.70 -5.30
CA LEU A 224 -9.46 9.11 -6.66
C LEU A 224 -10.42 8.59 -7.74
N LEU A 225 -10.87 7.34 -7.65
CA LEU A 225 -11.88 6.79 -8.54
C LEU A 225 -13.21 7.56 -8.43
N GLY A 226 -13.65 7.85 -7.20
CA GLY A 226 -14.82 8.69 -6.97
C GLY A 226 -14.70 10.07 -7.60
N TYR A 227 -13.53 10.70 -7.49
CA TYR A 227 -13.25 12.00 -8.10
C TYR A 227 -13.32 11.94 -9.64
N VAL A 228 -12.72 10.93 -10.27
CA VAL A 228 -12.75 10.76 -11.73
C VAL A 228 -14.18 10.53 -12.22
N ASN A 229 -14.94 9.67 -11.53
CA ASN A 229 -16.34 9.40 -11.87
C ASN A 229 -17.21 10.66 -11.73
N ALA A 230 -16.98 11.46 -10.68
CA ALA A 230 -17.68 12.73 -10.50
C ALA A 230 -17.31 13.76 -11.60
N ALA A 231 -16.06 13.76 -12.08
CA ALA A 231 -15.65 14.60 -13.20
C ALA A 231 -16.33 14.18 -14.51
N ALA A 232 -16.37 12.88 -14.82
CA ALA A 232 -17.07 12.35 -16.00
C ALA A 232 -18.59 12.62 -15.95
N ALA A 233 -19.22 12.44 -14.78
CA ALA A 233 -20.64 12.75 -14.59
C ALA A 233 -20.95 14.25 -14.80
N ARG A 234 -20.00 15.13 -14.51
CA ARG A 234 -20.13 16.58 -14.79
C ARG A 234 -20.07 16.88 -16.27
N GLU A 235 -19.10 16.33 -17.00
CA GLU A 235 -19.03 16.48 -18.45
C GLU A 235 -20.32 16.01 -19.12
N HIS A 236 -20.86 14.87 -18.66
CA HIS A 236 -22.16 14.37 -19.09
C HIS A 236 -23.32 15.33 -18.76
N SER A 237 -23.40 15.83 -17.52
CA SER A 237 -24.46 16.76 -17.11
C SER A 237 -24.43 18.07 -17.90
N VAL A 238 -23.24 18.61 -18.16
CA VAL A 238 -23.05 19.82 -18.97
C VAL A 238 -23.47 19.55 -20.41
N ALA A 239 -23.13 18.38 -20.96
CA ALA A 239 -23.56 17.96 -22.29
C ALA A 239 -25.09 17.84 -22.39
N THR A 240 -25.76 17.26 -21.38
CA THR A 240 -27.24 17.15 -21.38
C THR A 240 -27.93 18.51 -21.28
N ASP A 241 -27.43 19.41 -20.42
CA ASP A 241 -27.98 20.75 -20.27
C ASP A 241 -27.81 21.56 -21.56
N ASN A 242 -26.63 21.48 -22.20
CA ASN A 242 -26.36 22.12 -23.48
C ASN A 242 -27.26 21.58 -24.60
N LEU A 243 -27.62 20.29 -24.56
CA LEU A 243 -28.54 19.68 -25.52
C LEU A 243 -29.95 20.27 -25.38
N GLN A 244 -30.46 20.39 -24.15
CA GLN A 244 -31.76 21.02 -23.86
C GLN A 244 -31.79 22.50 -24.24
N LEU A 245 -30.71 23.22 -23.93
CA LEU A 245 -30.58 24.62 -24.29
C LEU A 245 -30.58 24.77 -25.82
N GLY A 246 -29.86 23.90 -26.53
CA GLY A 246 -29.83 23.86 -27.99
C GLY A 246 -31.19 23.58 -28.63
N GLN A 247 -32.09 22.84 -27.98
CA GLN A 247 -33.47 22.64 -28.44
C GLN A 247 -34.35 23.89 -28.30
N SER A 248 -33.99 24.81 -27.41
CA SER A 248 -34.76 26.01 -27.08
C SER A 248 -34.30 27.26 -27.85
N ILE A 249 -33.26 27.16 -28.68
CA ILE A 249 -32.71 28.26 -29.47
C ILE A 249 -33.55 28.44 -30.75
N GLU A 250 -34.05 29.66 -30.98
CA GLU A 250 -34.83 30.03 -32.18
C GLU A 250 -34.00 30.03 -33.48
N ASP A 251 -32.69 30.30 -33.37
CA ASP A 251 -31.75 30.22 -34.49
C ASP A 251 -31.38 28.77 -34.80
N GLU A 252 -31.90 28.25 -35.91
CA GLU A 252 -31.79 26.84 -36.31
C GLU A 252 -30.34 26.39 -36.52
N ASP A 253 -29.50 27.24 -37.13
CA ASP A 253 -28.10 26.93 -37.43
C ASP A 253 -27.27 26.89 -36.13
N LEU A 254 -27.48 27.87 -35.24
CA LEU A 254 -26.81 27.91 -33.94
C LEU A 254 -27.26 26.77 -33.03
N GLY A 255 -28.57 26.50 -32.97
CA GLY A 255 -29.14 25.39 -32.20
C GLY A 255 -28.64 24.03 -32.69
N LYS A 256 -28.47 23.85 -34.01
CA LYS A 256 -27.95 22.60 -34.60
C LYS A 256 -26.48 22.37 -34.26
N GLU A 257 -25.65 23.40 -34.32
CA GLU A 257 -24.23 23.28 -33.95
C GLU A 257 -24.06 22.99 -32.46
N MET A 258 -24.82 23.65 -31.58
CA MET A 258 -24.74 23.42 -30.14
C MET A 258 -25.15 22.00 -29.75
N ARG A 259 -26.19 21.44 -30.40
CA ARG A 259 -26.61 20.04 -30.22
C ARG A 259 -25.55 19.06 -30.74
N ARG A 260 -24.94 19.33 -31.89
CA ARG A 260 -23.84 18.52 -32.45
C ARG A 260 -22.66 18.47 -31.50
N VAL A 261 -22.19 19.63 -31.02
CA VAL A 261 -21.07 19.72 -30.08
C VAL A 261 -21.42 18.99 -28.78
N ALA A 262 -22.58 19.23 -28.18
CA ALA A 262 -23.01 18.55 -26.96
C ALA A 262 -23.13 17.02 -27.11
N SER A 263 -23.65 16.54 -28.24
CA SER A 263 -23.80 15.09 -28.50
C SER A 263 -22.47 14.33 -28.55
N ALA A 264 -21.37 15.01 -28.90
CA ALA A 264 -20.04 14.39 -28.95
C ALA A 264 -19.45 14.10 -27.56
N PHE A 265 -20.02 14.66 -26.49
CA PHE A 265 -19.59 14.46 -25.10
C PHE A 265 -20.50 13.52 -24.31
N LEU A 266 -21.57 13.02 -24.93
CA LEU A 266 -22.41 11.97 -24.34
C LEU A 266 -21.87 10.60 -24.75
N PRO A 267 -21.94 9.58 -23.87
CA PRO A 267 -21.69 8.21 -24.28
C PRO A 267 -22.65 7.88 -25.42
N GLU A 268 -22.11 7.32 -26.51
CA GLU A 268 -22.96 6.81 -27.58
C GLU A 268 -23.97 5.83 -26.97
N PRO A 269 -25.25 5.89 -27.35
CA PRO A 269 -26.24 4.95 -26.83
C PRO A 269 -25.67 3.55 -27.06
N GLU A 270 -25.64 2.73 -26.00
CA GLU A 270 -25.31 1.31 -26.13
C GLU A 270 -26.19 0.73 -27.22
N THR A 271 -25.63 0.60 -28.42
CA THR A 271 -26.28 -0.11 -29.50
C THR A 271 -26.29 -1.56 -29.05
N GLU A 272 -27.49 -2.16 -29.03
CA GLU A 272 -27.65 -3.61 -28.95
C GLU A 272 -26.56 -4.28 -29.80
N PRO A 273 -25.95 -5.39 -29.32
CA PRO A 273 -24.74 -5.94 -29.90
C PRO A 273 -24.88 -6.05 -31.41
N GLU A 274 -24.15 -5.19 -32.14
CA GLU A 274 -24.12 -5.27 -33.59
C GLU A 274 -23.64 -6.68 -33.92
N THR A 275 -24.55 -7.48 -34.49
CA THR A 275 -24.18 -8.74 -35.10
C THR A 275 -23.02 -8.46 -36.05
N PRO A 276 -21.87 -9.15 -35.92
CA PRO A 276 -20.67 -8.76 -36.62
C PRO A 276 -20.91 -8.87 -38.13
N LYS A 277 -20.91 -7.72 -38.81
CA LYS A 277 -20.83 -7.67 -40.26
C LYS A 277 -19.53 -8.36 -40.65
N LYS A 278 -19.68 -9.55 -41.25
CA LYS A 278 -18.60 -10.29 -41.90
C LYS A 278 -17.95 -9.40 -42.94
N ASN A 279 -16.79 -8.85 -42.63
CA ASN A 279 -15.79 -8.53 -43.65
C ASN A 279 -14.57 -9.41 -43.44
N ALA A 280 -14.39 -10.26 -44.45
CA ALA A 280 -13.30 -11.19 -44.58
C ALA A 280 -11.97 -10.45 -44.71
N GLY A 281 -11.06 -10.79 -43.80
CA GLY A 281 -9.62 -10.64 -43.94
C GLY A 281 -8.99 -11.80 -43.19
N VAL A 282 -8.68 -12.88 -43.92
CA VAL A 282 -8.07 -14.09 -43.36
C VAL A 282 -6.74 -13.76 -42.68
N ARG A 283 -6.64 -14.00 -41.37
CA ARG A 283 -5.39 -14.36 -40.68
C ARG A 283 -5.69 -15.49 -39.69
N LEU A 284 -4.76 -16.45 -39.62
CA LEU A 284 -4.78 -17.71 -38.87
C LEU A 284 -5.16 -17.54 -37.38
N PRO A 285 -5.61 -18.59 -36.66
CA PRO A 285 -6.14 -18.43 -35.31
C PRO A 285 -5.05 -17.92 -34.34
N SER A 286 -5.32 -16.78 -33.70
CA SER A 286 -4.52 -16.21 -32.61
C SER A 286 -4.74 -17.01 -31.31
N THR A 287 -4.36 -18.28 -31.26
CA THR A 287 -4.35 -19.02 -29.99
C THR A 287 -3.15 -18.61 -29.14
N ALA A 288 -3.33 -18.50 -27.82
CA ALA A 288 -2.26 -18.17 -26.90
C ALA A 288 -2.24 -19.14 -25.72
N ARG A 289 -1.03 -19.45 -25.22
CA ARG A 289 -0.79 -20.23 -24.01
C ARG A 289 -0.58 -19.30 -22.84
N ALA A 290 -1.25 -19.52 -21.73
CA ALA A 290 -0.93 -18.87 -20.48
C ALA A 290 0.47 -19.28 -20.00
N LEU A 291 1.36 -18.30 -19.81
CA LEU A 291 2.69 -18.49 -19.23
C LEU A 291 2.64 -18.57 -17.71
N TYR A 292 1.62 -17.96 -17.09
CA TYR A 292 1.43 -17.91 -15.65
C TYR A 292 -0.05 -18.08 -15.32
N ALA A 293 -0.35 -18.55 -14.12
CA ALA A 293 -1.71 -18.49 -13.60
C ALA A 293 -2.13 -17.04 -13.36
N PHE A 294 -3.37 -16.70 -13.70
CA PHE A 294 -3.96 -15.38 -13.52
C PHE A 294 -5.29 -15.54 -12.80
N VAL A 295 -5.38 -14.93 -11.61
CA VAL A 295 -6.61 -14.90 -10.80
C VAL A 295 -7.27 -13.53 -11.00
N PRO A 296 -8.48 -13.47 -11.57
CA PRO A 296 -9.13 -12.21 -11.90
C PRO A 296 -9.55 -11.46 -10.63
N LEU A 297 -9.32 -10.15 -10.60
CA LEU A 297 -9.88 -9.26 -9.57
C LEU A 297 -11.36 -8.96 -9.87
N ASN A 298 -11.73 -8.92 -11.16
CA ASN A 298 -13.10 -8.68 -11.63
C ASN A 298 -13.59 -9.89 -12.46
N PRO A 299 -14.19 -10.93 -11.83
CA PRO A 299 -14.60 -12.17 -12.51
C PRO A 299 -15.69 -12.02 -13.59
N GLN A 300 -16.32 -10.84 -13.70
CA GLN A 300 -17.31 -10.55 -14.74
C GLN A 300 -16.70 -10.03 -16.05
N GLU A 301 -15.47 -9.50 -16.00
CA GLU A 301 -14.79 -8.89 -17.14
C GLU A 301 -13.47 -9.59 -17.48
N GLU A 302 -12.79 -10.17 -16.48
CA GLU A 302 -11.48 -10.79 -16.59
C GLU A 302 -11.59 -12.32 -16.63
N LEU A 303 -10.74 -12.97 -17.43
CA LEU A 303 -10.74 -14.41 -17.59
C LEU A 303 -9.65 -15.06 -16.74
N GLU A 304 -10.03 -15.97 -15.85
CA GLU A 304 -9.07 -16.78 -15.07
C GLU A 304 -8.21 -17.66 -15.99
N LEU A 305 -6.89 -17.63 -15.79
CA LEU A 305 -5.93 -18.49 -16.49
C LEU A 305 -5.24 -19.44 -15.52
N GLN A 306 -5.03 -20.66 -15.97
CA GLN A 306 -4.08 -21.58 -15.35
C GLN A 306 -2.81 -21.63 -16.19
N GLU A 307 -1.65 -21.77 -15.55
CA GLU A 307 -0.37 -21.91 -16.25
C GLU A 307 -0.45 -23.09 -17.25
N GLY A 308 -0.10 -22.82 -18.52
CA GLY A 308 -0.19 -23.78 -19.61
C GLY A 308 -1.55 -23.88 -20.30
N ALA A 309 -2.59 -23.17 -19.85
CA ALA A 309 -3.91 -23.18 -20.48
C ALA A 309 -3.87 -22.51 -21.86
N VAL A 310 -4.59 -23.08 -22.84
CA VAL A 310 -4.69 -22.53 -24.20
C VAL A 310 -6.01 -21.80 -24.36
N VAL A 311 -5.94 -20.52 -24.73
CA VAL A 311 -7.09 -19.64 -24.95
C VAL A 311 -7.09 -19.10 -26.38
N LYS A 312 -8.28 -18.78 -26.88
CA LYS A 312 -8.46 -18.18 -28.20
C LYS A 312 -8.53 -16.66 -28.06
N ILE A 313 -7.61 -15.93 -28.69
CA ILE A 313 -7.62 -14.47 -28.67
C ILE A 313 -8.65 -13.95 -29.69
N LEU A 314 -9.63 -13.22 -29.19
CA LEU A 314 -10.70 -12.60 -29.96
C LEU A 314 -10.35 -11.16 -30.35
N GLU A 315 -9.72 -10.41 -29.44
CA GLU A 315 -9.34 -9.02 -29.65
C GLU A 315 -8.01 -8.70 -28.96
N LYS A 316 -7.19 -7.85 -29.58
CA LYS A 316 -5.91 -7.39 -29.03
C LYS A 316 -5.99 -5.89 -28.80
N GLN A 317 -5.91 -5.46 -27.54
CA GLN A 317 -5.75 -4.06 -27.16
C GLN A 317 -4.37 -3.87 -26.49
N GLU A 318 -4.00 -2.62 -26.23
CA GLU A 318 -2.70 -2.30 -25.63
C GLU A 318 -2.69 -2.71 -24.14
N GLY A 319 -1.93 -3.76 -23.81
CA GLY A 319 -1.79 -4.31 -22.45
C GLY A 319 -2.77 -5.42 -22.07
N TRP A 320 -3.99 -5.42 -22.60
CA TRP A 320 -5.04 -6.42 -22.30
C TRP A 320 -5.64 -7.01 -23.56
N TRP A 321 -5.76 -8.34 -23.59
CA TRP A 321 -6.32 -9.07 -24.73
C TRP A 321 -7.63 -9.74 -24.33
N LEU A 322 -8.63 -9.68 -25.21
CA LEU A 322 -9.87 -10.41 -25.00
C LEU A 322 -9.67 -11.86 -25.42
N ALA A 323 -9.76 -12.77 -24.47
CA ALA A 323 -9.56 -14.20 -24.67
C ALA A 323 -10.85 -14.98 -24.40
N GLN A 324 -10.99 -16.11 -25.09
CA GLN A 324 -12.03 -17.11 -24.87
C GLN A 324 -11.40 -18.41 -24.38
N ALA A 325 -11.84 -18.88 -23.21
CA ALA A 325 -11.46 -20.17 -22.66
C ALA A 325 -12.13 -21.34 -23.42
N PRO A 326 -11.62 -22.57 -23.31
CA PRO A 326 -12.21 -23.76 -23.94
C PRO A 326 -13.66 -24.05 -23.52
N ASP A 327 -14.07 -23.57 -22.35
CA ASP A 327 -15.42 -23.69 -21.82
C ASP A 327 -16.40 -22.64 -22.36
N GLY A 328 -15.94 -21.76 -23.25
CA GLY A 328 -16.73 -20.72 -23.91
C GLY A 328 -16.78 -19.39 -23.17
N ARG A 329 -16.24 -19.29 -21.94
CA ARG A 329 -16.17 -18.03 -21.20
C ARG A 329 -15.21 -17.05 -21.87
N THR A 330 -15.59 -15.78 -21.89
CA THR A 330 -14.79 -14.69 -22.46
C THR A 330 -14.43 -13.69 -21.38
N GLY A 331 -13.22 -13.16 -21.44
CA GLY A 331 -12.78 -12.09 -20.56
C GLY A 331 -11.38 -11.60 -20.92
N PHE A 332 -10.98 -10.50 -20.32
CA PHE A 332 -9.68 -9.89 -20.54
C PHE A 332 -8.58 -10.64 -19.81
N VAL A 333 -7.43 -10.77 -20.48
CA VAL A 333 -6.20 -11.33 -19.93
C VAL A 333 -5.04 -10.38 -20.17
N PRO A 334 -4.07 -10.27 -19.24
CA PRO A 334 -2.90 -9.41 -19.47
C PRO A 334 -2.05 -9.96 -20.61
N GLN A 335 -1.61 -9.09 -21.52
CA GLN A 335 -0.75 -9.48 -22.65
C GLN A 335 0.52 -10.21 -22.19
N ASN A 336 1.14 -9.76 -21.10
CA ASN A 336 2.39 -10.32 -20.59
C ASN A 336 2.23 -11.71 -19.95
N TYR A 337 1.00 -12.20 -19.80
CA TYR A 337 0.67 -13.48 -19.17
C TYR A 337 0.39 -14.58 -20.19
N VAL A 338 0.40 -14.24 -21.49
CA VAL A 338 0.08 -15.18 -22.56
C VAL A 338 1.12 -15.11 -23.68
N GLU A 339 1.45 -16.26 -24.24
CA GLU A 339 2.35 -16.42 -25.38
C GLU A 339 1.56 -16.93 -26.59
N GLU A 340 1.59 -16.22 -27.71
CA GLU A 340 0.93 -16.69 -28.93
C GLU A 340 1.56 -18.00 -29.42
N ILE A 341 0.72 -19.01 -29.64
CA ILE A 341 1.12 -20.29 -30.23
C ILE A 341 0.59 -20.30 -31.67
N ASN A 342 1.52 -20.35 -32.62
CA ASN A 342 1.22 -20.53 -34.05
C ASN A 342 0.84 -21.95 -34.40
#